data_AF-K1SF71-F1
#
_entry.id   AF-K1SF71-F1
#
_cell.length_a   1.000
_cell.length_b   1.000
_cell.length_c   1.000
_cell.angle_alpha   90.00
_cell.angle_beta   90.00
_cell.angle_gamma   90.00
#
_symmetry.space_group_name_H-M   'P 1'
#
loop_
_entity.id
_entity.type
_entity.pdbx_description
1 polymer ?
#
loop_
_entity_poly.entity_id
_entity_poly.type
_entity_poly.pdbx_seq_one_letter_code
_entity_poly.pdbx_strand_id
1 'polypeptide(L)'
;MANIPFVKLQPSAPEYFFVPKNYGAKAAYDRGFSVTELFPVNSVGIVTTRDELLIKDSPEEVETLIRDFITMEDAELRTRYNIGKDSRDWSVARAKADIGNVVDTAKITPIEYRPFDRKYLYYTGKTTGIVARPRFQVMRHFAAEKNFGFGGMPPNQKRKLDTHIPHKKYNPRYFRRSKR
;
A
#
# COMPACT_ATOMS: atom_id res chain seq x y z
N MET A 1 22.97 -25.97 32.90
CA MET A 1 21.73 -25.24 32.55
C MET A 1 22.11 -23.79 32.28
N ALA A 2 21.89 -23.29 31.07
CA ALA A 2 22.20 -21.89 30.75
C ALA A 2 21.17 -20.97 31.42
N ASN A 3 21.63 -20.07 32.28
CA ASN A 3 20.79 -19.07 32.94
C ASN A 3 20.67 -17.86 32.00
N ILE A 4 19.46 -17.55 31.54
CA ILE A 4 19.21 -16.40 30.65
C ILE A 4 18.92 -15.19 31.53
N PRO A 5 19.69 -14.09 31.43
CA PRO A 5 19.42 -12.88 32.20
C PRO A 5 18.16 -12.19 31.67
N PHE A 6 17.15 -12.01 32.54
CA PHE A 6 15.94 -11.26 32.23
C PHE A 6 16.05 -9.81 32.69
N VAL A 7 15.58 -8.88 31.85
CA VAL A 7 15.48 -7.45 32.19
C VAL A 7 14.01 -7.09 32.39
N LYS A 8 13.67 -6.56 33.56
CA LYS A 8 12.31 -6.07 33.84
C LYS A 8 12.03 -4.80 33.03
N LEU A 9 10.99 -4.83 32.21
CA LEU A 9 10.55 -3.66 31.44
C LEU A 9 9.58 -2.80 32.25
N GLN A 10 9.53 -1.51 31.93
CA GLN A 10 8.50 -0.58 32.40
C GLN A 10 7.76 0.00 31.20
N PRO A 11 6.77 -0.72 30.64
CA PRO A 11 5.93 -0.21 29.57
C PRO A 11 5.16 1.02 30.05
N SER A 12 5.25 2.11 29.31
CA SER A 12 4.52 3.36 29.59
C SER A 12 3.68 3.76 28.39
N ALA A 13 2.59 4.48 28.65
CA ALA A 13 1.76 5.04 27.60
C ALA A 13 2.53 6.14 26.82
N PRO A 14 2.21 6.36 25.53
CA PRO A 14 1.21 5.66 24.73
C PRO A 14 1.71 4.37 24.04
N GLU A 15 3.01 4.12 23.98
CA GLU A 15 3.57 3.09 23.09
C GLU A 15 3.68 1.69 23.73
N TYR A 16 3.77 1.61 25.07
CA TYR A 16 3.90 0.37 25.83
C TYR A 16 4.95 -0.60 25.24
N PHE A 17 6.17 -0.12 25.01
CA PHE A 17 7.21 -0.92 24.37
C PHE A 17 7.58 -2.17 25.19
N PHE A 18 7.57 -3.33 24.52
CA PHE A 18 8.03 -4.63 25.06
C PHE A 18 9.51 -4.91 24.73
N VAL A 19 10.27 -3.84 24.49
CA VAL A 19 11.72 -3.86 24.32
C VAL A 19 12.33 -2.81 25.25
N PRO A 20 13.54 -3.02 25.79
CA PRO A 20 14.22 -1.99 26.56
C PRO A 20 14.33 -0.70 25.73
N LYS A 21 13.88 0.42 26.29
CA LYS A 21 13.97 1.74 25.67
C LYS A 21 14.70 2.69 26.60
N ASN A 22 15.61 3.48 26.04
CA ASN A 22 16.23 4.60 26.74
C ASN A 22 15.37 5.85 26.53
N TYR A 23 14.71 6.31 27.59
CA TYR A 23 13.88 7.52 27.57
C TYR A 23 14.65 8.80 27.90
N GLY A 24 15.98 8.75 28.07
CA GLY A 24 16.77 9.93 28.44
C GLY A 24 16.66 11.09 27.46
N ALA A 25 16.42 10.81 26.17
CA ALA A 25 16.19 11.83 25.14
C ALA A 25 14.71 12.17 24.91
N LYS A 26 13.76 11.50 25.58
CA LYS A 26 12.32 11.67 25.34
C LYS A 26 11.88 13.10 25.62
N ALA A 27 12.30 13.67 26.75
CA ALA A 27 11.97 15.06 27.09
C ALA A 27 12.52 16.08 26.08
N ALA A 28 13.60 15.76 25.35
CA ALA A 28 14.12 16.60 24.28
C ALA A 28 13.34 16.41 22.97
N TYR A 29 12.98 15.17 22.63
CA TYR A 29 12.15 14.83 21.48
C TYR A 29 10.76 15.46 21.58
N ASP A 30 10.12 15.38 22.75
CA ASP A 30 8.77 15.90 23.01
C ASP A 30 8.69 17.45 22.95
N ARG A 31 9.83 18.16 22.97
CA ARG A 31 9.89 19.61 22.69
C ARG A 31 9.86 19.95 21.20
N GLY A 32 10.06 18.95 20.33
CA GLY A 32 9.95 19.12 18.88
C GLY A 32 8.50 19.33 18.44
N PHE A 33 8.29 19.43 17.14
CA PHE A 33 6.96 19.55 16.55
C PHE A 33 6.47 18.22 15.99
N SER A 34 5.14 18.06 15.93
CA SER A 34 4.52 16.91 15.30
C SER A 34 4.61 17.00 13.78
N VAL A 35 5.13 15.95 13.14
CA VAL A 35 5.19 15.86 11.66
C VAL A 35 3.79 15.86 11.05
N THR A 36 2.80 15.27 11.73
CA THR A 36 1.41 15.27 11.23
C THR A 36 0.74 16.63 11.33
N GLU A 37 1.19 17.49 12.24
CA GLU A 37 0.73 18.88 12.32
C GLU A 37 1.42 19.75 11.26
N LEU A 38 2.72 19.51 11.00
CA LEU A 38 3.46 20.22 9.95
C LEU A 38 2.93 19.88 8.55
N PHE A 39 2.55 18.62 8.30
CA PHE A 39 2.00 18.15 7.03
C PHE A 39 0.51 17.78 7.18
N PRO A 40 -0.41 18.76 7.10
CA PRO A 40 -1.85 18.52 7.34
C PRO A 40 -2.48 17.61 6.27
N VAL A 41 -1.87 17.54 5.09
CA VAL A 41 -2.26 16.63 4.01
C VAL A 41 -1.18 15.56 3.90
N ASN A 42 -1.48 14.36 4.38
CA ASN A 42 -0.59 13.21 4.32
C ASN A 42 -1.37 11.92 4.01
N SER A 43 -0.67 10.92 3.48
CA SER A 43 -1.24 9.61 3.17
C SER A 43 -0.12 8.57 3.11
N VAL A 44 -0.51 7.29 3.23
CA VAL A 44 0.31 6.20 2.69
C VAL A 44 0.45 6.34 1.17
N GLY A 45 1.47 5.70 0.59
CA GLY A 45 1.71 5.70 -0.85
C GLY A 45 0.55 5.15 -1.69
N ILE A 46 0.65 5.34 -3.01
CA ILE A 46 -0.28 4.76 -3.99
C ILE A 46 -0.28 3.24 -3.84
N VAL A 47 -1.46 2.62 -3.94
CA VAL A 47 -1.59 1.16 -4.01
C VAL A 47 -2.33 0.80 -5.28
N THR A 48 -1.62 0.17 -6.23
CA THR A 48 -2.23 -0.24 -7.50
C THR A 48 -2.96 -1.59 -7.38
N THR A 49 -2.56 -2.43 -6.42
CA THR A 49 -2.97 -3.86 -6.24
C THR A 49 -2.56 -4.81 -7.36
N ARG A 50 -1.95 -4.30 -8.44
CA ARG A 50 -1.51 -5.04 -9.62
C ARG A 50 -0.25 -4.40 -10.20
N ASP A 51 0.78 -4.31 -9.37
CA ASP A 51 2.01 -3.59 -9.71
C ASP A 51 2.67 -4.15 -10.98
N GLU A 52 2.76 -5.47 -11.12
CA GLU A 52 3.31 -6.15 -12.33
C GLU A 52 2.57 -5.76 -13.64
N LEU A 53 1.26 -5.52 -13.54
CA LEU A 53 0.44 -5.12 -14.68
C LEU A 53 0.63 -3.64 -15.00
N LEU A 54 0.56 -2.77 -13.98
CA LEU A 54 0.32 -1.34 -14.16
C LEU A 54 1.59 -0.47 -14.07
N ILE A 55 2.65 -0.97 -13.45
CA ILE A 55 3.92 -0.28 -13.28
C ILE A 55 4.90 -0.80 -14.34
N LYS A 56 5.43 0.10 -15.15
CA LYS A 56 6.31 -0.22 -16.28
C LYS A 56 7.63 0.54 -16.21
N ASP A 57 8.63 0.01 -16.90
CA ASP A 57 9.97 0.58 -16.97
C ASP A 57 10.02 1.82 -17.87
N SER A 58 9.13 1.90 -18.85
CA SER A 58 9.08 2.97 -19.85
C SER A 58 7.68 3.56 -20.03
N PRO A 59 7.56 4.85 -20.40
CA PRO A 59 6.27 5.44 -20.74
C PRO A 59 5.63 4.78 -21.97
N GLU A 60 6.42 4.26 -22.91
CA GLU A 60 5.94 3.57 -24.12
C GLU A 60 5.25 2.24 -23.79
N GLU A 61 5.74 1.51 -22.78
CA GLU A 61 5.06 0.31 -22.28
C GLU A 61 3.72 0.65 -21.62
N VAL A 62 3.65 1.77 -20.89
CA VAL A 62 2.37 2.25 -20.32
C VAL A 62 1.42 2.60 -21.46
N GLU A 63 1.86 3.37 -22.45
CA GLU A 63 1.02 3.73 -23.59
C GLU A 63 0.50 2.49 -24.33
N THR A 64 1.35 1.49 -24.57
CA THR A 64 0.96 0.23 -25.21
C THR A 64 -0.09 -0.50 -24.39
N LEU A 65 0.12 -0.62 -23.07
CA LEU A 65 -0.85 -1.20 -22.16
C LEU A 65 -2.21 -0.48 -22.25
N ILE A 66 -2.21 0.84 -22.25
CA ILE A 66 -3.45 1.63 -22.28
C ILE A 66 -4.15 1.50 -23.63
N ARG A 67 -3.41 1.45 -24.75
CA ARG A 67 -3.98 1.15 -26.07
C ARG A 67 -4.64 -0.21 -26.09
N ASP A 68 -3.97 -1.24 -25.55
CA ASP A 68 -4.54 -2.58 -25.49
C ASP A 68 -5.81 -2.60 -24.62
N PHE A 69 -5.84 -1.87 -23.49
CA PHE A 69 -7.05 -1.72 -22.68
C PHE A 69 -8.22 -1.05 -23.43
N ILE A 70 -7.93 -0.17 -24.40
CA ILE A 70 -8.94 0.51 -25.22
C ILE A 70 -9.44 -0.41 -26.35
N THR A 71 -8.56 -1.17 -26.99
CA THR A 71 -8.86 -1.87 -28.25
C THR A 71 -9.25 -3.33 -28.08
N MET A 72 -8.74 -4.01 -27.04
CA MET A 72 -8.93 -5.45 -26.86
C MET A 72 -10.14 -5.77 -26.00
N GLU A 73 -10.74 -6.94 -26.26
CA GLU A 73 -11.82 -7.44 -25.42
C GLU A 73 -11.31 -7.94 -24.05
N ASP A 74 -12.19 -7.99 -23.06
CA ASP A 74 -11.82 -8.34 -21.67
C ASP A 74 -11.12 -9.72 -21.58
N ALA A 75 -11.56 -10.69 -22.38
CA ALA A 75 -10.98 -12.04 -22.40
C ALA A 75 -9.56 -12.05 -22.99
N GLU A 76 -9.32 -11.26 -24.02
CA GLU A 76 -8.02 -11.14 -24.68
C GLU A 76 -7.01 -10.46 -23.76
N LEU A 77 -7.42 -9.35 -23.11
CA LEU A 77 -6.61 -8.66 -22.11
C LEU A 77 -6.20 -9.57 -20.96
N ARG A 78 -7.17 -10.33 -20.44
CA ARG A 78 -6.92 -11.29 -19.36
C ARG A 78 -5.90 -12.35 -19.75
N THR A 79 -5.95 -12.80 -20.99
CA THR A 79 -5.02 -13.81 -21.51
C THR A 79 -3.64 -13.20 -21.73
N ARG A 80 -3.57 -12.07 -22.45
CA ARG A 80 -2.30 -11.41 -22.82
C ARG A 80 -1.49 -10.98 -21.62
N TYR A 81 -2.14 -10.42 -20.60
CA TYR A 81 -1.48 -9.89 -19.42
C TYR A 81 -1.64 -10.75 -18.17
N ASN A 82 -2.13 -11.99 -18.33
CA ASN A 82 -2.38 -12.92 -17.23
C ASN A 82 -3.20 -12.28 -16.08
N ILE A 83 -4.25 -11.53 -16.43
CA ILE A 83 -5.06 -10.79 -15.45
C ILE A 83 -5.99 -11.77 -14.73
N GLY A 84 -5.70 -12.02 -13.46
CA GLY A 84 -6.51 -12.85 -12.58
C GLY A 84 -7.90 -12.27 -12.27
N LYS A 85 -8.63 -12.94 -11.37
CA LYS A 85 -10.02 -12.57 -11.02
C LYS A 85 -10.12 -11.13 -10.50
N ASP A 86 -11.27 -10.52 -10.75
CA ASP A 86 -11.57 -9.20 -10.21
C ASP A 86 -11.66 -9.24 -8.69
N SER A 87 -11.36 -8.10 -8.07
CA SER A 87 -11.42 -7.91 -6.64
C SER A 87 -12.46 -6.85 -6.29
N ARG A 88 -12.75 -6.70 -4.99
CA ARG A 88 -13.62 -5.61 -4.52
C ARG A 88 -13.13 -4.25 -4.99
N ASP A 89 -11.81 -4.04 -4.96
CA ASP A 89 -11.19 -2.73 -5.16
C ASP A 89 -10.73 -2.50 -6.61
N TRP A 90 -10.79 -3.51 -7.50
CA TRP A 90 -10.35 -3.41 -8.90
C TRP A 90 -11.00 -4.45 -9.83
N SER A 91 -11.39 -4.04 -11.03
CA SER A 91 -11.90 -4.92 -12.10
C SER A 91 -11.50 -4.38 -13.47
N VAL A 92 -11.36 -5.25 -14.48
CA VAL A 92 -11.02 -4.84 -15.87
C VAL A 92 -12.02 -3.80 -16.40
N ALA A 93 -13.32 -4.04 -16.21
CA ALA A 93 -14.37 -3.13 -16.65
C ALA A 93 -14.24 -1.71 -16.05
N ARG A 94 -13.97 -1.59 -14.75
CA ARG A 94 -13.75 -0.28 -14.09
C ARG A 94 -12.46 0.40 -14.57
N ALA A 95 -11.40 -0.38 -14.83
CA ALA A 95 -10.16 0.16 -15.37
C ALA A 95 -10.38 0.73 -16.79
N LYS A 96 -11.05 -0.02 -17.67
CA LYS A 96 -11.46 0.46 -19.01
C LYS A 96 -12.30 1.73 -18.93
N ALA A 97 -13.33 1.74 -18.08
CA ALA A 97 -14.21 2.89 -17.89
C ALA A 97 -13.50 4.13 -17.31
N ASP A 98 -12.36 3.95 -16.63
CA ASP A 98 -11.51 5.04 -16.15
C ASP A 98 -10.55 5.56 -17.22
N ILE A 99 -10.02 4.67 -18.05
CA ILE A 99 -9.15 5.01 -19.17
C ILE A 99 -9.91 5.81 -20.23
N GLY A 100 -11.13 5.37 -20.58
CA GLY A 100 -11.90 5.92 -21.68
C GLY A 100 -11.50 5.31 -23.03
N ASN A 101 -11.69 6.06 -24.12
CA ASN A 101 -11.51 5.56 -25.49
C ASN A 101 -10.26 6.11 -26.19
N VAL A 102 -9.50 7.00 -25.53
CA VAL A 102 -8.33 7.67 -26.09
C VAL A 102 -7.21 7.65 -25.07
N VAL A 103 -5.99 7.41 -25.54
CA VAL A 103 -4.79 7.52 -24.70
C VAL A 103 -4.54 8.99 -24.39
N ASP A 104 -4.56 9.33 -23.11
CA ASP A 104 -4.12 10.65 -22.62
C ASP A 104 -2.69 10.55 -22.10
N THR A 105 -1.71 10.90 -22.94
CA THR A 105 -0.29 10.78 -22.59
C THR A 105 0.11 11.66 -21.41
N ALA A 106 -0.65 12.72 -21.11
CA ALA A 106 -0.42 13.56 -19.94
C ALA A 106 -0.69 12.81 -18.62
N LYS A 107 -1.43 11.69 -18.66
CA LYS A 107 -1.66 10.84 -17.49
C LYS A 107 -0.56 9.79 -17.28
N ILE A 108 0.36 9.61 -18.23
CA ILE A 108 1.52 8.74 -18.05
C ILE A 108 2.48 9.45 -17.10
N THR A 109 2.46 9.02 -15.84
CA THR A 109 3.10 9.72 -14.72
C THR A 109 4.30 8.91 -14.23
N PRO A 110 5.49 9.53 -14.09
CA PRO A 110 6.63 8.88 -13.45
C PRO A 110 6.38 8.74 -11.94
N ILE A 111 6.80 7.62 -11.38
CA ILE A 111 6.79 7.37 -9.94
C ILE A 111 8.12 6.81 -9.47
N GLU A 112 8.47 7.12 -8.22
CA GLU A 112 9.49 6.38 -7.48
C GLU A 112 8.82 5.15 -6.86
N TYR A 113 8.91 4.00 -7.55
CA TYR A 113 8.28 2.76 -7.08
C TYR A 113 8.98 2.23 -5.83
N ARG A 114 10.30 2.32 -5.83
CA ARG A 114 11.20 2.09 -4.69
C ARG A 114 12.23 3.22 -4.67
N PRO A 115 12.98 3.42 -3.57
CA PRO A 115 14.02 4.44 -3.54
C PRO A 115 14.99 4.27 -4.71
N PHE A 116 15.07 5.30 -5.55
CA PHE A 116 15.92 5.35 -6.75
C PHE A 116 15.52 4.36 -7.86
N ASP A 117 14.25 3.94 -7.88
CA ASP A 117 13.68 3.06 -8.89
C ASP A 117 12.51 3.77 -9.57
N ARG A 118 12.86 4.58 -10.57
CA ARG A 118 11.88 5.34 -11.35
C ARG A 118 11.16 4.41 -12.33
N LYS A 119 9.84 4.39 -12.24
CA LYS A 119 8.92 3.65 -13.11
C LYS A 119 7.82 4.58 -13.62
N TYR A 120 6.93 4.05 -14.45
CA TYR A 120 5.82 4.78 -15.04
C TYR A 120 4.50 4.03 -14.84
N LEU A 121 3.41 4.76 -14.68
CA LEU A 121 2.05 4.22 -14.75
C LEU A 121 1.09 5.24 -15.35
N TYR A 122 -0.11 4.79 -15.70
CA TYR A 122 -1.21 5.67 -16.09
C TYR A 122 -2.03 6.10 -14.87
N TYR A 123 -1.96 7.37 -14.51
CA TYR A 123 -2.55 7.90 -13.29
C TYR A 123 -3.71 8.86 -13.61
N THR A 124 -4.93 8.45 -13.26
CA THR A 124 -6.17 9.23 -13.45
C THR A 124 -6.62 9.95 -12.17
N GLY A 125 -6.13 9.54 -11.01
CA GLY A 125 -6.63 9.99 -9.71
C GLY A 125 -7.97 9.38 -9.29
N LYS A 126 -8.61 8.54 -10.11
CA LYS A 126 -9.92 7.94 -9.82
C LYS A 126 -9.80 6.71 -8.92
N THR A 127 -10.45 6.77 -7.75
CA THR A 127 -10.53 5.63 -6.84
C THR A 127 -11.28 4.47 -7.49
N THR A 128 -10.80 3.23 -7.32
CA THR A 128 -11.35 2.01 -7.96
C THR A 128 -11.36 2.03 -9.50
N GLY A 129 -10.58 2.91 -10.11
CA GLY A 129 -10.34 2.94 -11.56
C GLY A 129 -9.19 2.02 -11.96
N ILE A 130 -8.34 2.49 -12.89
CA ILE A 130 -7.14 1.73 -13.28
C ILE A 130 -6.17 1.56 -12.10
N VAL A 131 -6.04 2.59 -11.26
CA VAL A 131 -5.34 2.54 -9.97
C VAL A 131 -6.36 2.36 -8.85
N ALA A 132 -6.26 1.28 -8.08
CA ALA A 132 -7.25 0.97 -7.04
C ALA A 132 -7.32 2.06 -5.96
N ARG A 133 -6.18 2.51 -5.43
CA ARG A 133 -6.08 3.57 -4.41
C ARG A 133 -5.06 4.63 -4.85
N PRO A 134 -5.50 5.64 -5.63
CA PRO A 134 -4.60 6.67 -6.18
C PRO A 134 -4.18 7.72 -5.16
N ARG A 135 -4.88 7.81 -4.00
CA ARG A 135 -4.59 8.81 -2.96
C ARG A 135 -4.57 10.24 -3.51
N PHE A 136 -5.58 10.56 -4.33
CA PHE A 136 -5.69 11.80 -5.08
C PHE A 136 -5.45 13.07 -4.25
N GLN A 137 -5.94 13.12 -3.00
CA GLN A 137 -5.77 14.26 -2.10
C GLN A 137 -4.30 14.66 -1.90
N VAL A 138 -3.38 13.69 -1.90
CA VAL A 138 -1.94 13.93 -1.81
C VAL A 138 -1.31 13.94 -3.20
N MET A 139 -1.59 12.93 -4.02
CA MET A 139 -0.87 12.70 -5.27
C MET A 139 -1.15 13.74 -6.36
N ARG A 140 -2.27 14.47 -6.29
CA ARG A 140 -2.54 15.60 -7.20
C ARG A 140 -1.44 16.67 -7.16
N HIS A 141 -0.81 16.85 -5.99
CA HIS A 141 0.24 17.84 -5.78
C HIS A 141 1.57 17.46 -6.44
N PHE A 142 1.75 16.18 -6.79
CA PHE A 142 2.92 15.67 -7.52
C PHE A 142 2.64 15.52 -9.02
N ALA A 143 1.39 15.24 -9.38
CA ALA A 143 0.99 15.06 -10.78
C ALA A 143 0.87 16.40 -11.54
N ALA A 144 0.40 17.46 -10.87
CA ALA A 144 0.17 18.76 -11.51
C ALA A 144 1.38 19.70 -11.48
N GLU A 145 2.28 19.54 -10.50
CA GLU A 145 3.33 20.51 -10.19
C GLU A 145 4.65 19.82 -9.82
N LYS A 146 5.77 20.54 -9.99
CA LYS A 146 7.06 20.10 -9.45
C LYS A 146 7.05 20.27 -7.94
N ASN A 147 6.91 19.16 -7.21
CA ASN A 147 6.77 19.17 -5.76
C ASN A 147 7.70 18.15 -5.09
N PHE A 148 8.03 18.38 -3.82
CA PHE A 148 8.87 17.51 -3.00
C PHE A 148 8.03 16.84 -1.92
N GLY A 149 8.26 15.54 -1.74
CA GLY A 149 7.56 14.74 -0.74
C GLY A 149 8.50 14.29 0.37
N PHE A 150 8.02 14.34 1.61
CA PHE A 150 8.70 13.70 2.73
C PHE A 150 8.20 12.27 2.90
N GLY A 151 9.03 11.30 2.51
CA GLY A 151 8.73 9.87 2.66
C GLY A 151 9.26 9.33 3.99
N GLY A 152 8.39 8.73 4.79
CA GLY A 152 8.75 8.08 6.04
C GLY A 152 8.01 6.74 6.20
N MET A 153 8.57 5.85 7.01
CA MET A 153 7.89 4.60 7.34
C MET A 153 6.73 4.91 8.30
N PRO A 154 5.48 4.54 7.98
CA PRO A 154 4.39 4.76 8.90
C PRO A 154 4.66 3.95 10.18
N PRO A 155 4.39 4.53 11.38
CA PRO A 155 4.44 3.74 12.60
C PRO A 155 3.47 2.57 12.46
N ASN A 156 3.93 1.35 12.77
CA ASN A 156 3.17 0.11 12.66
C ASN A 156 1.70 0.37 12.99
N GLN A 157 0.86 0.36 11.95
CA GLN A 157 -0.54 0.71 12.06
C GLN A 157 -1.12 -0.18 13.15
N LYS A 158 -1.63 0.43 14.23
CA LYS A 158 -2.20 -0.29 15.37
C LYS A 158 -3.14 -1.34 14.78
N ARG A 159 -2.75 -2.62 14.80
CA ARG A 159 -3.74 -3.68 14.87
C ARG A 159 -4.54 -3.29 16.09
N LYS A 160 -5.80 -2.89 15.92
CA LYS A 160 -6.73 -2.92 17.05
C LYS A 160 -6.54 -4.31 17.62
N LEU A 161 -5.94 -4.41 18.81
CA LEU A 161 -6.14 -5.60 19.61
C LEU A 161 -7.62 -5.56 19.90
N ASP A 162 -8.40 -6.19 19.03
CA ASP A 162 -9.72 -6.63 19.40
C ASP A 162 -9.47 -7.51 20.61
N THR A 163 -9.78 -6.98 21.79
CA THR A 163 -9.98 -7.77 23.01
C THR A 163 -11.27 -8.57 22.82
N HIS A 164 -11.30 -9.40 21.79
CA HIS A 164 -12.15 -10.58 21.75
C HIS A 164 -11.29 -11.69 22.34
N ILE A 165 -11.40 -11.88 23.64
CA ILE A 165 -11.05 -13.16 24.27
C ILE A 165 -11.96 -14.18 23.59
N PRO A 166 -11.45 -15.07 22.71
CA PRO A 166 -12.30 -16.11 22.17
C PRO A 166 -12.45 -17.13 23.28
N HIS A 167 -13.63 -17.21 23.89
CA HIS A 167 -14.06 -18.45 24.53
C HIS A 167 -14.05 -19.54 23.46
N LYS A 168 -12.93 -20.26 23.35
CA LYS A 168 -12.82 -21.49 22.56
C LYS A 168 -13.80 -22.50 23.16
N LYS A 169 -14.97 -22.66 22.55
CA LYS A 169 -15.72 -23.91 22.65
C LYS A 169 -14.88 -25.00 21.98
N TYR A 170 -14.38 -25.92 22.79
CA TYR A 170 -13.64 -27.10 22.39
C TYR A 170 -14.54 -28.00 21.52
N ASN A 171 -14.10 -28.34 20.30
CA ASN A 171 -14.79 -29.29 19.40
C ASN A 171 -13.88 -30.51 19.17
N PRO A 172 -14.16 -31.68 19.78
CA PRO A 172 -13.24 -32.82 19.82
C PRO A 172 -13.36 -33.76 18.59
N ARG A 173 -13.34 -33.24 17.36
CA ARG A 173 -13.47 -34.08 16.15
C ARG A 173 -12.22 -34.26 15.28
N TYR A 174 -11.04 -33.84 15.74
CA TYR A 174 -9.81 -34.05 15.00
C TYR A 174 -8.72 -34.71 15.84
N PHE A 175 -8.92 -36.00 16.13
CA PHE A 175 -7.84 -36.93 16.46
C PHE A 175 -8.13 -38.28 15.82
N ARG A 176 -7.83 -38.42 14.51
CA ARG A 176 -7.55 -39.74 13.91
C ARG A 176 -6.04 -39.85 13.77
N ARG A 177 -5.44 -40.56 14.72
CA ARG A 177 -4.04 -41.01 14.68
C ARG A 177 -3.84 -41.91 13.46
N SER A 178 -2.90 -41.54 12.59
CA SER A 178 -2.19 -42.49 11.74
C SER A 178 -1.24 -43.30 12.63
N LYS A 179 -1.47 -44.61 12.73
CA LYS A 179 -0.48 -45.57 13.22
C LYS A 179 0.24 -46.15 11.98
N ARG A 180 1.55 -45.99 11.92
CA ARG A 180 2.46 -47.07 11.53
C ARG A 180 3.19 -47.49 12.79
#